data_AF-A0A173WZP6-F1
#
_entry.id   AF-A0A173WZP6-F1
#
_cell.length_a   1.000
_cell.length_b   1.000
_cell.length_c   1.000
_cell.angle_alpha   90.00
_cell.angle_beta   90.00
_cell.angle_gamma   90.00
#
_symmetry.space_group_name_H-M   'P 1'
#
loop_
_entity.id
_entity.type
_entity.pdbx_description
1 polymer ?
#
loop_
_entity_poly.entity_id
_entity_poly.type
_entity_poly.pdbx_seq_one_letter_code
_entity_poly.pdbx_strand_id
1 'polypeptide(L)'
;MIYLVPESEVKKTYEIFYEKNALADYRTEKYLYRIVTSANQLVEKIQIFDAGKDDRIIELVKLLAADSILKNNPDKEFDELRFAVDDGTNILIIINKGEITGAVDIDNMYEFASSHCNDFKDLRNDDEIVINREWILNKLAEAENE
;
A
#
# COMPACT_ATOMS: atom_id res chain seq x y z
N MET A 1 6.81 -11.30 3.20
CA MET A 1 6.14 -11.73 4.44
C MET A 1 5.35 -10.56 4.99
N ILE A 2 4.07 -10.77 5.27
CA ILE A 2 3.18 -9.75 5.86
C ILE A 2 2.83 -10.20 7.27
N TYR A 3 2.95 -9.28 8.23
CA TYR A 3 2.68 -9.50 9.64
C TYR A 3 1.47 -8.67 10.05
N LEU A 4 0.42 -9.33 10.52
CA LEU A 4 -0.70 -8.66 11.18
C LEU A 4 -0.34 -8.43 12.65
N VAL A 5 -0.23 -7.16 13.02
CA VAL A 5 0.29 -6.73 14.33
C VAL A 5 -0.68 -5.73 14.95
N PRO A 6 -1.01 -5.82 16.25
CA PRO A 6 -1.76 -4.76 16.92
C PRO A 6 -1.06 -3.40 16.79
N GLU A 7 -1.81 -2.30 16.65
CA GLU A 7 -1.23 -0.96 16.50
C GLU A 7 -0.21 -0.63 17.60
N SER A 8 -0.48 -1.06 18.84
CA SER A 8 0.40 -0.86 20.00
C SER A 8 1.75 -1.56 19.90
N GLU A 9 1.90 -2.57 19.02
CA GLU A 9 3.11 -3.38 18.88
C GLU A 9 3.87 -3.12 17.57
N VAL A 10 3.38 -2.21 16.71
CA VAL A 10 4.02 -1.89 15.42
C VAL A 10 5.47 -1.44 15.63
N LYS A 11 5.73 -0.50 16.55
CA LYS A 11 7.08 0.01 16.82
C LYS A 11 8.03 -1.08 17.29
N LYS A 12 7.59 -1.90 18.26
CA LYS A 12 8.40 -3.01 18.77
C LYS A 12 8.72 -4.03 17.67
N THR A 13 7.75 -4.29 16.79
CA THR A 13 7.94 -5.23 15.68
C THR A 13 8.88 -4.64 14.62
N TYR A 14 8.80 -3.33 14.37
CA TYR A 14 9.76 -2.60 13.54
C TYR A 14 11.19 -2.76 14.07
N GLU A 15 11.40 -2.52 15.37
CA GLU A 15 12.70 -2.68 16.03
C GLU A 15 13.24 -4.11 15.89
N ILE A 16 12.39 -5.15 15.99
CA ILE A 16 12.81 -6.54 15.77
C ILE A 16 13.30 -6.79 14.33
N PHE A 17 12.69 -6.14 13.33
CA PHE A 17 13.11 -6.29 11.94
C PHE A 17 14.37 -5.48 11.60
N TYR A 18 14.46 -4.26 12.14
CA TYR A 18 15.52 -3.30 11.83
C TYR A 18 16.78 -3.47 12.70
N GLU A 19 16.62 -3.69 14.01
CA GLU A 19 17.74 -3.94 14.89
C GLU A 19 18.27 -5.35 14.66
N LYS A 20 19.56 -5.47 14.33
CA LYS A 20 20.33 -6.72 14.15
C LYS A 20 20.39 -7.56 15.44
N ASN A 21 19.25 -7.97 15.98
CA ASN A 21 19.19 -9.00 17.00
C ASN A 21 19.60 -10.33 16.36
N ALA A 22 20.42 -11.13 17.04
CA ALA A 22 21.09 -12.34 16.53
C ALA A 22 20.17 -13.42 15.88
N LEU A 23 18.85 -13.30 15.99
CA LEU A 23 17.86 -14.09 15.24
C LEU A 23 17.77 -13.69 13.75
N ALA A 24 18.24 -12.48 13.39
CA ALA A 24 18.33 -11.96 12.03
C ALA A 24 19.49 -12.53 11.21
N ASP A 25 20.40 -13.31 11.81
CA ASP A 25 21.55 -13.89 11.10
C ASP A 25 21.21 -15.10 10.21
N TYR A 26 19.97 -15.63 10.29
CA TYR A 26 19.46 -16.62 9.34
C TYR A 26 19.00 -16.00 8.00
N ARG A 27 19.16 -14.68 7.80
CA ARG A 27 18.72 -13.92 6.61
C ARG A 27 19.68 -14.10 5.43
N THR A 28 19.92 -15.33 4.99
CA THR A 28 20.59 -15.61 3.70
C THR A 28 19.74 -15.18 2.49
N GLU A 29 18.46 -14.85 2.69
CA GLU A 29 17.56 -14.28 1.67
C GLU A 29 16.84 -13.02 2.19
N LYS A 30 16.92 -11.91 1.44
CA LYS A 30 16.21 -10.66 1.74
C LYS A 30 14.72 -10.82 1.43
N TYR A 31 13.95 -11.39 2.36
CA TYR A 31 12.49 -11.37 2.29
C TYR A 31 11.99 -9.92 2.39
N LEU A 32 10.99 -9.57 1.59
CA LEU A 32 10.23 -8.32 1.76
C LEU A 32 9.40 -8.42 3.05
N TYR A 33 9.49 -7.44 3.94
CA TYR A 33 8.70 -7.40 5.18
C TYR A 33 7.64 -6.30 5.12
N ARG A 34 6.42 -6.64 5.55
CA ARG A 34 5.31 -5.69 5.71
C ARG A 34 4.60 -5.89 7.04
N ILE A 35 4.22 -4.80 7.69
CA ILE A 35 3.36 -4.78 8.87
C ILE A 35 2.03 -4.16 8.47
N VAL A 36 0.94 -4.81 8.87
CA VAL A 36 -0.44 -4.33 8.75
C VAL A 36 -1.11 -4.43 10.11
N THR A 37 -2.10 -3.58 10.37
CA THR A 37 -2.75 -3.49 11.68
C THR A 37 -4.20 -3.99 11.69
N SER A 38 -4.74 -4.35 10.52
CA SER A 38 -6.07 -4.94 10.40
C SER A 38 -6.09 -6.12 9.43
N ALA A 39 -7.08 -7.00 9.62
CA ALA A 39 -7.31 -8.13 8.71
C ALA A 39 -7.63 -7.67 7.29
N ASN A 40 -8.32 -6.53 7.14
CA ASN A 40 -8.63 -5.96 5.82
C ASN A 40 -7.36 -5.54 5.08
N GLN A 41 -6.43 -4.86 5.78
CA GLN A 41 -5.13 -4.50 5.21
C GLN A 41 -4.29 -5.74 4.87
N LEU A 42 -4.37 -6.79 5.69
CA LEU A 42 -3.68 -8.06 5.41
C LEU A 42 -4.19 -8.69 4.11
N VAL A 43 -5.51 -8.83 3.97
CA VAL A 43 -6.13 -9.39 2.75
C VAL A 43 -5.76 -8.55 1.53
N GLU A 44 -5.88 -7.23 1.63
CA GLU A 44 -5.51 -6.33 0.54
C GLU A 44 -4.03 -6.51 0.14
N LYS A 45 -3.10 -6.53 1.11
CA LYS A 45 -1.67 -6.68 0.81
C LYS A 45 -1.36 -8.04 0.18
N ILE A 46 -2.05 -9.11 0.58
CA ILE A 46 -1.93 -10.41 -0.09
C ILE A 46 -2.38 -10.29 -1.55
N GLN A 47 -3.55 -9.70 -1.81
CA GLN A 47 -4.06 -9.54 -3.17
C GLN A 47 -3.15 -8.70 -4.06
N ILE A 48 -2.58 -7.62 -3.53
CA ILE A 48 -1.61 -6.79 -4.25
C ILE A 48 -0.41 -7.63 -4.71
N PHE A 49 0.19 -8.41 -3.82
CA PHE A 49 1.35 -9.22 -4.16
C PHE A 49 1.01 -10.43 -5.03
N ASP A 50 -0.14 -11.07 -4.84
CA ASP A 50 -0.63 -12.15 -5.72
C ASP A 50 -0.86 -11.64 -7.15
N ALA A 51 -1.28 -10.39 -7.30
CA ALA A 51 -1.39 -9.70 -8.59
C ALA A 51 -0.03 -9.23 -9.16
N GLY A 52 1.08 -9.44 -8.45
CA GLY A 52 2.41 -9.02 -8.85
C GLY A 52 2.62 -7.50 -8.85
N LYS A 53 1.79 -6.76 -8.11
CA LYS A 53 1.83 -5.30 -8.03
C LYS A 53 2.70 -4.83 -6.87
N ASP A 54 3.24 -3.62 -6.99
CA ASP A 54 3.98 -2.93 -5.94
C ASP A 54 3.00 -2.20 -5.01
N ASP A 55 3.01 -2.54 -3.72
CA ASP A 55 2.07 -1.98 -2.74
C ASP A 55 2.28 -0.48 -2.52
N ARG A 56 3.50 0.02 -2.72
CA ARG A 56 3.84 1.44 -2.66
C ARG A 56 3.15 2.21 -3.78
N ILE A 57 3.17 1.65 -5.00
CA ILE A 57 2.50 2.22 -6.16
C ILE A 57 0.98 2.18 -5.96
N ILE A 58 0.43 1.11 -5.37
CA ILE A 58 -1.00 1.03 -5.09
C ILE A 58 -1.45 2.12 -4.11
N GLU A 59 -0.68 2.45 -3.07
CA GLU A 59 -1.02 3.56 -2.18
C GLU A 59 -1.03 4.92 -2.92
N LEU A 60 -0.10 5.13 -3.86
CA LEU A 60 -0.13 6.32 -4.74
C LEU A 60 -1.36 6.31 -5.68
N VAL A 61 -1.66 5.17 -6.30
CA VAL A 61 -2.83 5.01 -7.19
C VAL A 61 -4.13 5.30 -6.43
N LYS A 62 -4.25 4.89 -5.16
CA LYS A 62 -5.40 5.25 -4.32
C LYS A 62 -5.55 6.76 -4.16
N LEU A 63 -4.45 7.51 -3.99
CA LEU A 63 -4.51 8.98 -3.93
C LEU A 63 -4.97 9.59 -5.27
N LEU A 64 -4.42 9.11 -6.39
CA LEU A 64 -4.79 9.57 -7.73
C LEU A 64 -6.26 9.27 -8.04
N ALA A 65 -6.72 8.06 -7.70
CA ALA A 65 -8.11 7.64 -7.88
C ALA A 65 -9.05 8.47 -7.01
N ALA A 66 -8.70 8.72 -5.74
CA ALA A 66 -9.49 9.57 -4.85
C ALA A 66 -9.65 10.99 -5.41
N ASP A 67 -8.56 11.61 -5.87
CA ASP A 67 -8.59 12.93 -6.50
C ASP A 67 -9.45 12.94 -7.78
N SER A 68 -9.31 11.92 -8.64
CA SER A 68 -10.11 11.77 -9.86
C SER A 68 -11.61 11.61 -9.56
N ILE A 69 -11.96 10.79 -8.57
CA ILE A 69 -13.34 10.56 -8.14
C ILE A 69 -13.97 11.88 -7.67
N LEU A 70 -13.27 12.63 -6.81
CA LEU A 70 -13.78 13.88 -6.24
C LEU A 70 -13.84 15.01 -7.28
N LYS A 71 -12.91 15.07 -8.24
CA LYS A 71 -12.98 16.05 -9.34
C LYS A 71 -14.18 15.82 -10.25
N ASN A 72 -14.50 14.56 -10.54
CA ASN A 72 -15.61 14.21 -11.42
C ASN A 72 -16.96 14.19 -10.70
N ASN A 73 -16.97 13.89 -9.40
CA ASN A 73 -18.17 13.85 -8.56
C ASN A 73 -17.87 14.46 -7.17
N PRO A 74 -17.88 15.80 -7.03
CA PRO A 74 -17.51 16.46 -5.78
C PRO A 74 -18.36 16.08 -4.56
N ASP A 75 -19.61 15.67 -4.78
CA ASP A 75 -20.54 15.24 -3.72
C ASP A 75 -20.37 13.76 -3.34
N LYS A 76 -19.44 13.02 -3.98
CA LYS A 76 -19.24 11.60 -3.70
C LYS A 76 -18.56 11.43 -2.33
N GLU A 77 -19.23 10.73 -1.44
CA GLU A 77 -18.66 10.29 -0.15
C GLU A 77 -18.12 8.86 -0.24
N PHE A 78 -16.95 8.63 0.34
CA PHE A 78 -16.36 7.32 0.59
C PHE A 78 -15.39 7.39 1.78
N ASP A 79 -15.29 6.28 2.51
CA ASP A 79 -14.40 6.15 3.67
C ASP A 79 -13.05 5.54 3.26
N GLU A 80 -13.06 4.61 2.31
CA GLU A 80 -11.89 3.82 1.94
C GLU A 80 -11.92 3.46 0.44
N LEU A 81 -10.75 3.51 -0.19
CA LEU A 81 -10.49 2.84 -1.46
C LEU A 81 -9.60 1.63 -1.18
N ARG A 82 -10.06 0.43 -1.54
CA ARG A 82 -9.33 -0.82 -1.30
C ARG A 82 -9.02 -1.53 -2.61
N PHE A 83 -7.80 -2.01 -2.75
CA PHE A 83 -7.42 -2.86 -3.89
C PHE A 83 -8.13 -4.21 -3.83
N ALA A 84 -8.59 -4.65 -5.00
CA ALA A 84 -9.13 -5.98 -5.22
C ALA A 84 -8.86 -6.41 -6.66
N VAL A 85 -9.06 -7.70 -6.94
CA VAL A 85 -9.02 -8.26 -8.28
C VAL A 85 -10.40 -8.82 -8.60
N ASP A 86 -10.98 -8.41 -9.73
CA ASP A 86 -12.28 -8.86 -10.23
C ASP A 86 -12.11 -9.42 -11.63
N ASP A 87 -12.37 -10.73 -11.82
CA ASP A 87 -12.15 -11.46 -13.08
C ASP A 87 -10.77 -11.23 -13.75
N GLY A 88 -9.73 -11.01 -12.93
CA GLY A 88 -8.37 -10.74 -13.39
C GLY A 88 -8.06 -9.27 -13.67
N THR A 89 -9.06 -8.38 -13.61
CA THR A 89 -8.87 -6.93 -13.67
C THR A 89 -8.51 -6.37 -12.30
N ASN A 90 -7.50 -5.51 -12.24
CA ASN A 90 -7.11 -4.81 -11.02
C ASN A 90 -8.04 -3.62 -10.80
N ILE A 91 -8.72 -3.58 -9.65
CA ILE A 91 -9.68 -2.54 -9.32
C ILE A 91 -9.41 -1.92 -7.95
N LEU A 92 -9.91 -0.70 -7.75
CA LEU A 92 -10.17 -0.15 -6.44
C LEU A 92 -11.68 -0.21 -6.16
N ILE A 93 -12.07 -0.94 -5.12
CA ILE A 93 -13.44 -0.90 -4.59
C ILE A 93 -13.62 0.35 -3.73
N ILE A 94 -14.75 1.03 -3.91
CA ILE A 94 -15.12 2.24 -3.19
C ILE A 94 -16.02 1.84 -2.02
N ILE A 95 -15.56 2.05 -0.80
CA ILE A 95 -16.29 1.67 0.41
C ILE A 95 -16.81 2.93 1.10
N ASN A 96 -18.09 2.94 1.45
CA ASN A 96 -18.72 3.99 2.25
C ASN A 96 -19.63 3.33 3.30
N LYS A 97 -19.46 3.67 4.58
CA LYS A 97 -20.17 3.12 5.74
C LYS A 97 -20.14 1.59 5.79
N GLY A 98 -19.02 1.01 5.36
CA GLY A 98 -18.80 -0.44 5.32
C GLY A 98 -19.41 -1.16 4.11
N GLU A 99 -20.08 -0.45 3.20
CA GLU A 99 -20.67 -1.03 1.99
C GLU A 99 -19.85 -0.70 0.75
N ILE A 100 -19.76 -1.64 -0.19
CA ILE A 100 -19.15 -1.41 -1.50
C ILE A 100 -20.16 -0.62 -2.34
N THR A 101 -19.79 0.60 -2.71
CA THR A 101 -20.65 1.54 -3.46
C THR A 101 -20.21 1.74 -4.90
N GLY A 102 -19.15 1.05 -5.33
CA GLY A 102 -18.63 1.11 -6.69
C GLY A 102 -17.22 0.51 -6.79
N ALA A 103 -16.69 0.50 -8.00
CA ALA A 103 -15.33 0.10 -8.30
C ALA A 103 -14.76 0.93 -9.46
N VAL A 104 -13.44 1.04 -9.51
CA VAL A 104 -12.70 1.75 -10.56
C VAL A 104 -11.59 0.83 -11.08
N ASP A 105 -11.51 0.66 -12.39
CA ASP A 105 -10.36 0.03 -13.06
C ASP A 105 -9.12 0.91 -12.88
N ILE A 106 -8.02 0.31 -12.43
CA ILE A 106 -6.80 1.04 -12.12
C ILE A 106 -5.60 0.66 -12.99
N ASP A 107 -5.71 -0.22 -13.98
CA ASP A 107 -4.53 -0.65 -14.73
C ASP A 107 -3.83 0.53 -15.40
N ASN A 108 -4.57 1.45 -16.02
CA ASN A 108 -4.00 2.66 -16.61
C ASN A 108 -3.40 3.61 -15.56
N MET A 109 -4.03 3.74 -14.39
CA MET A 109 -3.51 4.59 -13.29
C MET A 109 -2.23 3.99 -12.71
N TYR A 110 -2.17 2.67 -12.60
CA TYR A 110 -1.02 1.92 -12.11
C TYR A 110 0.16 2.07 -13.06
N GLU A 111 -0.02 1.86 -14.36
CA GLU A 111 1.04 2.05 -15.36
C GLU A 111 1.55 3.51 -15.37
N PHE A 112 0.64 4.47 -15.26
CA PHE A 112 1.01 5.88 -15.13
C PHE A 112 1.84 6.14 -13.87
N ALA A 113 1.38 5.71 -12.70
CA ALA A 113 2.12 5.90 -11.44
C ALA A 113 3.48 5.18 -11.45
N SER A 114 3.51 3.93 -11.90
CA SER A 114 4.71 3.10 -11.95
C SER A 114 5.79 3.67 -12.88
N SER A 115 5.40 4.32 -13.98
CA SER A 115 6.34 4.94 -14.94
C SER A 115 6.94 6.26 -14.45
N HIS A 116 6.31 6.91 -13.46
CA HIS A 116 6.76 8.18 -12.91
C HIS A 116 7.45 8.05 -11.55
N CYS A 117 7.31 6.90 -10.86
CA CYS A 117 8.03 6.59 -9.63
C CYS A 117 9.41 5.95 -9.90
N ASN A 118 10.35 6.74 -10.41
CA ASN A 118 11.73 6.27 -10.67
C ASN A 118 12.61 6.21 -9.41
N ASP A 119 12.21 6.90 -8.33
CA ASP A 119 12.99 7.02 -7.10
C ASP A 119 12.77 5.86 -6.13
N PHE A 120 11.77 5.00 -6.40
CA PHE A 120 11.55 3.82 -5.58
C PHE A 120 12.68 2.83 -5.81
N LYS A 121 13.44 2.58 -4.75
CA LYS A 121 14.38 1.46 -4.71
C LYS A 121 13.65 0.17 -5.06
N ASP A 122 14.41 -0.80 -5.57
CA ASP A 122 13.96 -2.18 -5.67
C ASP A 122 13.21 -2.56 -4.38
N LEU A 123 12.02 -3.12 -4.54
CA LEU A 123 11.11 -3.43 -3.44
C LEU A 123 11.80 -4.23 -2.32
N ARG A 124 12.75 -5.11 -2.66
CA ARG A 124 13.51 -5.96 -1.72
C ARG A 124 14.71 -5.26 -1.07
N ASN A 125 15.04 -4.05 -1.51
CA ASN A 125 16.04 -3.18 -0.90
C ASN A 125 15.40 -1.99 -0.18
N ASP A 126 14.07 -2.02 0.00
CA ASP A 126 13.33 -1.02 0.76
C ASP A 126 13.27 -1.43 2.24
N ASP A 127 13.62 -0.47 3.11
CA ASP A 127 13.58 -0.62 4.56
C ASP A 127 12.20 -0.22 5.14
N GLU A 128 11.32 0.32 4.30
CA GLU A 128 9.96 0.69 4.67
C GLU A 128 9.09 -0.56 4.83
N ILE A 129 8.61 -0.80 6.05
CA ILE A 129 7.80 -1.98 6.37
C ILE A 129 6.32 -1.67 6.63
N VAL A 130 5.96 -0.40 6.86
CA VAL A 130 4.56 0.03 6.99
C VAL A 130 4.22 0.86 5.77
N ILE A 131 3.49 0.26 4.83
CA ILE A 131 3.07 0.91 3.58
C ILE A 131 1.56 1.17 3.64
N ASN A 132 1.20 2.43 3.83
CA ASN A 132 -0.18 2.89 3.96
C ASN A 132 -0.32 4.34 3.42
N ARG A 133 -1.52 4.90 3.53
CA ARG A 133 -1.81 6.27 3.11
C ARG A 133 -0.91 7.33 3.78
N GLU A 134 -0.63 7.19 5.07
CA GLU A 134 0.21 8.14 5.79
C GLU A 134 1.65 8.11 5.27
N TRP A 135 2.19 6.91 5.03
CA TRP A 135 3.51 6.71 4.44
C TRP A 135 3.65 7.45 3.09
N ILE A 136 2.71 7.26 2.15
CA ILE A 136 2.83 7.90 0.83
C ILE A 136 2.68 9.42 0.91
N LEU A 137 1.82 9.94 1.80
CA LEU A 137 1.70 11.39 2.00
C LEU A 137 2.98 12.00 2.56
N ASN A 138 3.63 11.32 3.50
CA ASN A 138 4.93 11.75 4.03
C ASN A 138 6.01 11.74 2.93
N LYS A 139 6.06 10.69 2.09
CA LYS A 139 7.00 10.63 0.96
C LYS A 139 6.81 11.75 -0.05
N LEU A 140 5.56 12.08 -0.39
CA LEU A 140 5.27 13.20 -1.30
C LEU A 140 5.65 14.54 -0.68
N ALA A 141 5.40 14.74 0.61
CA ALA A 141 5.81 15.95 1.31
C ALA A 141 7.35 16.09 1.40
N GLU A 142 8.10 15.00 1.56
CA GLU A 142 9.56 15.02 1.51
C GLU A 142 10.07 15.52 0.13
N ALA A 143 9.49 15.01 -0.96
CA ALA A 143 9.88 15.38 -2.33
C ALA A 143 9.56 16.83 -2.71
N GLU A 144 8.51 17.44 -2.14
CA GLU A 144 8.18 18.86 -2.38
C GLU A 144 9.15 19.83 -1.68
N ASN A 145 9.89 19.35 -0.67
CA ASN A 145 10.82 20.16 0.12
C ASN A 145 12.29 20.04 -0.32
N GLU A 146 12.58 19.22 -1.34
CA GLU A 146 13.89 19.11 -2.01
C GLU A 146 14.00 20.07 -3.20
#